data_AF-A0A539E7M3-F1
#
_entry.id   AF-A0A539E7M3-F1
#
_cell.length_a   1.000
_cell.length_b   1.000
_cell.length_c   1.000
_cell.angle_alpha   90.00
_cell.angle_beta   90.00
_cell.angle_gamma   90.00
#
_symmetry.space_group_name_H-M   'P 1'
#
loop_
_entity.id
_entity.type
_entity.pdbx_description
1 polymer ?
#
loop_
_entity_poly.entity_id
_entity_poly.type
_entity_poly.pdbx_seq_one_letter_code
_entity_poly.pdbx_strand_id
1 'polypeptide(L)'
;MTDLKTLPVQKRPTGVRLSGRILFLTEDPALLTSQLEGKDLDWNPAIKLRDDISTDEITPAYICYYFDETLGDFPYLGLKAGGEFPCKRGLVRAGGFVVSVSGKRRGKGSSREQSPYAELCAGIQCVVAENIERIYRQNCQNLGILTSTDFGILDRIRNGEE
;
A
#
# COMPACT_ATOMS: atom_id res chain seq x y z
N MET A 1 32.00 -9.38 -5.50
CA MET A 1 30.90 -9.67 -4.56
C MET A 1 31.40 -9.31 -3.17
N THR A 2 30.82 -8.30 -2.53
CA THR A 2 31.30 -7.78 -1.23
C THR A 2 31.04 -8.81 -0.14
N ASP A 3 32.01 -9.08 0.73
CA ASP A 3 31.88 -10.03 1.85
C ASP A 3 30.77 -9.54 2.80
N LEU A 4 29.85 -10.43 3.19
CA LEU A 4 28.80 -10.13 4.17
C LEU A 4 29.36 -9.59 5.49
N LYS A 5 30.57 -9.99 5.87
CA LYS A 5 31.27 -9.52 7.08
C LYS A 5 31.78 -8.08 6.97
N THR A 6 31.94 -7.57 5.75
CA THR A 6 32.44 -6.22 5.48
C THR A 6 31.39 -5.32 4.88
N LEU A 7 30.14 -5.80 4.79
CA LEU A 7 29.02 -5.00 4.32
C LEU A 7 28.82 -3.82 5.29
N PRO A 8 28.92 -2.57 4.83
CA PRO A 8 28.68 -1.42 5.70
C PRO A 8 27.21 -1.40 6.11
N VAL A 9 26.92 -1.82 7.34
CA VAL A 9 25.58 -1.74 7.92
C VAL A 9 25.41 -0.38 8.58
N GLN A 10 24.70 0.52 7.92
CA GLN A 10 24.27 1.78 8.54
C GLN A 10 22.96 1.55 9.32
N LYS A 11 22.91 2.07 10.55
CA LYS A 11 21.67 2.08 11.33
C LYS A 11 20.70 3.06 10.67
N ARG A 12 19.47 2.61 10.41
CA ARG A 12 18.41 3.49 9.89
C ARG A 12 18.13 4.62 10.91
N PRO A 13 17.75 5.82 10.45
CA PRO A 13 17.26 6.88 11.32
C PRO A 13 16.13 6.39 12.24
N THR A 14 16.00 7.02 13.40
CA THR A 14 14.97 6.68 14.39
C THR A 14 13.59 7.26 14.05
N GLY A 15 13.54 8.28 13.19
CA GLY A 15 12.33 8.92 12.69
C GLY A 15 12.21 8.80 11.17
N VAL A 16 11.01 9.03 10.64
CA VAL A 16 10.73 8.95 9.20
C VAL A 16 9.69 9.98 8.80
N ARG A 17 10.01 10.81 7.81
CA ARG A 17 9.04 11.71 7.19
C ARG A 17 8.55 11.11 5.88
N LEU A 18 7.25 10.90 5.76
CA LEU A 18 6.61 10.44 4.52
C LEU A 18 6.06 11.66 3.78
N SER A 19 6.49 11.88 2.53
CA SER A 19 6.08 13.03 1.72
C SER A 19 5.40 12.56 0.44
N GLY A 20 4.08 12.74 0.36
CA GLY A 20 3.28 12.33 -0.78
C GLY A 20 1.81 12.19 -0.42
N ARG A 21 1.03 11.62 -1.35
CA ARG A 21 -0.42 11.48 -1.20
C ARG A 21 -0.79 10.24 -0.39
N ILE A 22 -1.99 10.24 0.18
CA ILE A 22 -2.56 9.09 0.91
C ILE A 22 -3.67 8.50 0.05
N LEU A 23 -3.55 7.22 -0.28
CA LEU A 23 -4.58 6.47 -1.01
C LEU A 23 -5.52 5.78 -0.03
N PHE A 24 -6.78 6.20 0.00
CA PHE A 24 -7.84 5.52 0.73
C PHE A 24 -8.54 4.52 -0.19
N LEU A 25 -8.41 3.22 0.11
CA LEU A 25 -9.07 2.14 -0.60
C LEU A 25 -10.53 2.08 -0.14
N THR A 26 -11.39 2.93 -0.70
CA THR A 26 -12.81 3.08 -0.33
C THR A 26 -13.70 2.02 -0.98
N GLU A 27 -14.85 1.73 -0.36
CA GLU A 27 -15.87 0.88 -0.98
C GLU A 27 -16.58 1.56 -2.15
N ASP A 28 -16.63 2.90 -2.12
CA ASP A 28 -17.16 3.74 -3.17
C ASP A 28 -16.16 3.84 -4.34
N PRO A 29 -16.52 3.38 -5.56
CA PRO A 29 -15.63 3.40 -6.71
C PRO A 29 -15.39 4.81 -7.25
N ALA A 30 -16.32 5.76 -7.07
CA ALA A 30 -16.15 7.13 -7.53
C ALA A 30 -15.12 7.86 -6.68
N LEU A 31 -15.15 7.68 -5.35
CA LEU A 31 -14.14 8.23 -4.46
C LEU A 31 -12.75 7.64 -4.75
N LEU A 32 -12.67 6.32 -4.98
CA LEU A 32 -11.40 5.68 -5.30
C LEU A 32 -10.84 6.15 -6.66
N THR A 33 -11.69 6.23 -7.68
CA THR A 33 -11.31 6.74 -9.01
C THR A 33 -10.82 8.18 -8.94
N SER A 34 -11.55 9.05 -8.23
CA SER A 34 -11.18 10.46 -8.11
C SER A 34 -9.78 10.67 -7.49
N GLN A 35 -9.40 9.79 -6.56
CA GLN A 35 -8.06 9.80 -5.99
C GLN A 35 -6.98 9.44 -7.00
N LEU A 36 -7.21 8.38 -7.77
CA LEU A 36 -6.31 7.92 -8.82
C LEU A 36 -6.15 8.96 -9.94
N GLU A 37 -7.17 9.80 -10.16
CA GLU A 37 -7.14 10.92 -11.11
C GLU A 37 -6.48 12.20 -10.55
N GLY A 38 -5.95 12.16 -9.33
CA GLY A 38 -5.16 13.26 -8.76
C GLY A 38 -5.84 14.07 -7.66
N LYS A 39 -7.06 13.74 -7.25
CA LYS A 39 -7.74 14.46 -6.15
C LYS A 39 -7.41 13.86 -4.79
N ASP A 40 -7.06 14.67 -3.80
CA ASP A 40 -6.93 14.14 -2.44
C ASP A 40 -8.30 13.97 -1.80
N LEU A 41 -8.50 12.83 -1.13
CA LEU A 41 -9.71 12.57 -0.38
C LEU A 41 -9.57 13.11 1.04
N ASP A 42 -10.47 14.02 1.42
CA ASP A 42 -10.66 14.41 2.81
C ASP A 42 -11.42 13.31 3.57
N TRP A 43 -10.69 12.24 3.89
CA TRP A 43 -11.26 11.08 4.54
C TRP A 43 -11.70 11.36 5.97
N ASN A 44 -12.86 10.83 6.32
CA ASN A 44 -13.35 10.70 7.68
C ASN A 44 -14.00 9.32 7.89
N PRO A 45 -14.23 8.88 9.13
CA PRO A 45 -14.76 7.53 9.42
C PRO A 45 -16.15 7.21 8.86
N ALA A 46 -16.92 8.20 8.38
CA ALA A 46 -18.19 7.94 7.69
C ALA A 46 -17.95 7.36 6.28
N ILE A 47 -16.79 7.63 5.68
CA ILE A 47 -16.39 7.06 4.38
C ILE A 47 -15.87 5.64 4.60
N LYS A 48 -16.64 4.66 4.10
CA LYS A 48 -16.31 3.24 4.26
C LYS A 48 -15.07 2.86 3.45
N LEU A 49 -14.12 2.24 4.15
CA LEU A 49 -12.94 1.62 3.57
C LEU A 49 -13.24 0.17 3.21
N ARG A 50 -12.53 -0.36 2.21
CA ARG A 50 -12.63 -1.76 1.83
C ARG A 50 -12.02 -2.65 2.91
N ASP A 51 -12.85 -3.56 3.40
CA ASP A 51 -12.46 -4.70 4.23
C ASP A 51 -12.03 -5.90 3.39
N ASP A 52 -11.35 -6.85 4.02
CA ASP A 52 -11.05 -8.18 3.49
C ASP A 52 -10.21 -8.17 2.21
N ILE A 53 -9.38 -7.14 1.99
CA ILE A 53 -8.55 -7.05 0.79
C ILE A 53 -7.51 -8.17 0.78
N SER A 54 -7.64 -9.09 -0.17
CA SER A 54 -6.76 -10.25 -0.34
C SER A 54 -5.46 -9.95 -1.11
N THR A 55 -4.48 -10.85 -1.02
CA THR A 55 -3.26 -10.77 -1.85
C THR A 55 -3.56 -10.89 -3.35
N ASP A 56 -4.64 -11.58 -3.74
CA ASP A 56 -5.15 -11.61 -5.12
C ASP A 56 -5.77 -10.28 -5.56
N GLU A 57 -6.40 -9.54 -4.65
CA GLU A 57 -6.88 -8.19 -4.95
C GLU A 57 -5.74 -7.19 -5.11
N ILE A 58 -4.69 -7.31 -4.28
CA ILE A 58 -3.50 -6.45 -4.37
C ILE A 58 -2.70 -6.74 -5.63
N THR A 59 -2.45 -8.01 -5.93
CA THR A 59 -1.63 -8.43 -7.06
C THR A 59 -2.18 -9.75 -7.59
N PRO A 60 -3.08 -9.71 -8.59
CA PRO A 60 -3.69 -10.90 -9.15
C PRO A 60 -2.66 -11.95 -9.59
N ALA A 61 -2.99 -13.24 -9.52
CA ALA A 61 -2.03 -14.32 -9.80
C ALA A 61 -1.32 -14.21 -11.16
N TYR A 62 -2.00 -13.71 -12.20
CA TYR A 62 -1.41 -13.52 -13.54
C TYR A 62 -0.38 -12.38 -13.60
N ILE A 63 -0.32 -11.52 -12.59
CA ILE A 63 0.71 -10.48 -12.42
C ILE A 63 1.95 -11.04 -11.72
N CYS A 64 1.84 -12.14 -10.98
CA CYS A 64 2.96 -12.70 -10.21
C CYS A 64 4.09 -13.30 -11.07
N TYR A 65 3.98 -13.24 -12.40
CA TYR A 65 5.03 -13.61 -13.35
C TYR A 65 6.04 -12.49 -13.63
N TYR A 66 5.81 -11.28 -13.10
CA TYR A 66 6.81 -10.21 -13.07
C TYR A 66 7.69 -10.35 -11.81
N PHE A 67 8.99 -10.14 -11.97
CA PHE A 67 9.99 -10.31 -10.91
C PHE A 67 10.85 -9.05 -10.69
N ASP A 68 10.48 -7.95 -11.32
CA ASP A 68 11.17 -6.67 -11.27
C ASP A 68 10.22 -5.54 -10.85
N GLU A 69 10.70 -4.31 -10.92
CA GLU A 69 9.93 -3.13 -10.55
C GLU A 69 8.69 -2.91 -11.43
N THR A 70 8.50 -3.63 -12.54
CA THR A 70 7.24 -3.58 -13.31
C THR A 70 6.03 -3.92 -12.43
N LEU A 71 6.21 -4.68 -11.34
CA LEU A 71 5.16 -4.98 -10.37
C LEU A 71 4.45 -3.72 -9.82
N GLY A 72 5.16 -2.60 -9.72
CA GLY A 72 4.56 -1.34 -9.26
C GLY A 72 3.53 -0.72 -10.22
N ASP A 73 3.39 -1.23 -11.44
CA ASP A 73 2.29 -0.84 -12.33
C ASP A 73 0.95 -1.48 -11.93
N PHE A 74 0.96 -2.51 -11.09
CA PHE A 74 -0.20 -3.39 -10.89
C PHE A 74 -0.82 -3.47 -9.48
N PRO A 75 -0.46 -2.64 -8.47
CA PRO A 75 -1.18 -2.70 -7.21
C PRO A 75 -2.69 -2.50 -7.38
N TYR A 76 -3.44 -3.33 -6.66
CA TYR A 76 -4.88 -3.29 -6.51
C TYR A 76 -5.69 -3.57 -7.79
N LEU A 77 -5.11 -4.13 -8.86
CA LEU A 77 -5.87 -4.45 -10.07
C LEU A 77 -7.02 -5.45 -9.86
N GLY A 78 -6.90 -6.31 -8.85
CA GLY A 78 -7.98 -7.23 -8.47
C GLY A 78 -8.97 -6.61 -7.48
N LEU A 79 -8.71 -5.43 -6.92
CA LEU A 79 -9.55 -4.80 -5.91
C LEU A 79 -10.86 -4.35 -6.53
N LYS A 80 -11.96 -4.84 -5.95
CA LYS A 80 -13.32 -4.49 -6.35
C LYS A 80 -13.92 -3.48 -5.37
N ALA A 81 -14.49 -2.39 -5.87
CA ALA A 81 -15.21 -1.37 -5.11
C ALA A 81 -16.53 -1.07 -5.82
N GLY A 82 -17.65 -1.11 -5.11
CA GLY A 82 -18.99 -0.84 -5.67
C GLY A 82 -19.38 -1.66 -6.92
N GLY A 83 -18.79 -2.82 -7.17
CA GLY A 83 -19.04 -3.58 -8.40
C GLY A 83 -17.98 -3.42 -9.49
N GLU A 84 -17.10 -2.44 -9.34
CA GLU A 84 -16.12 -2.01 -10.35
C GLU A 84 -14.68 -2.31 -9.92
N PHE A 85 -13.74 -2.14 -10.85
CA PHE A 85 -12.29 -2.24 -10.60
C PHE A 85 -11.63 -0.89 -10.89
N PRO A 86 -11.66 0.07 -9.94
CA PRO A 86 -11.18 1.44 -10.19
C PRO A 86 -9.68 1.52 -10.48
N CYS A 87 -8.89 0.66 -9.83
CA CYS A 87 -7.45 0.62 -10.03
C CYS A 87 -7.12 0.01 -11.40
N LYS A 88 -6.43 0.80 -12.23
CA LYS A 88 -5.90 0.38 -13.54
C LYS A 88 -4.38 0.44 -13.54
N ARG A 89 -3.78 -0.21 -14.54
CA ARG A 89 -2.33 -0.31 -14.68
C ARG A 89 -1.70 1.09 -14.63
N GLY A 90 -0.71 1.26 -13.78
CA GLY A 90 0.09 2.47 -13.62
C GLY A 90 -0.55 3.58 -12.80
N LEU A 91 -1.86 3.52 -12.48
CA LEU A 91 -2.54 4.64 -11.81
C LEU A 91 -2.04 4.88 -10.39
N VAL A 92 -1.77 3.81 -9.62
CA VAL A 92 -1.28 3.93 -8.25
C VAL A 92 0.12 4.55 -8.24
N ARG A 93 1.01 4.07 -9.11
CA ARG A 93 2.37 4.60 -9.29
C ARG A 93 2.36 6.07 -9.73
N ALA A 94 1.54 6.42 -10.72
CA ALA A 94 1.41 7.79 -11.20
C ALA A 94 0.78 8.73 -10.15
N GLY A 95 0.00 8.18 -9.22
CA GLY A 95 -0.73 8.94 -8.22
C GLY A 95 0.13 9.55 -7.11
N GLY A 96 1.44 9.23 -7.04
CA GLY A 96 2.34 9.82 -6.04
C GLY A 96 1.97 9.50 -4.59
N PHE A 97 1.37 8.32 -4.38
CA PHE A 97 0.94 7.88 -3.05
C PHE A 97 2.12 7.28 -2.28
N VAL A 98 2.25 7.68 -1.01
CA VAL A 98 3.24 7.11 -0.07
C VAL A 98 2.61 6.26 1.02
N VAL A 99 1.29 6.39 1.20
CA VAL A 99 0.50 5.61 2.17
C VAL A 99 -0.70 5.00 1.47
N SER A 100 -1.01 3.74 1.78
CA SER A 100 -2.31 3.13 1.45
C SER A 100 -3.10 2.82 2.71
N VAL A 101 -4.40 3.06 2.67
CA VAL A 101 -5.31 2.92 3.82
C VAL A 101 -6.47 2.01 3.46
N SER A 102 -6.74 1.00 4.28
CA SER A 102 -7.90 0.10 4.12
C SER A 102 -8.63 -0.12 5.43
N GLY A 103 -9.76 -0.84 5.39
CA GLY A 103 -10.47 -1.26 6.58
C GLY A 103 -9.81 -2.48 7.24
N LYS A 104 -10.60 -3.50 7.52
CA LYS A 104 -10.20 -4.71 8.25
C LYS A 104 -9.55 -5.75 7.33
N ARG A 105 -8.72 -6.61 7.94
CA ARG A 105 -8.18 -7.84 7.34
C ARG A 105 -7.41 -7.63 6.02
N ARG A 106 -6.54 -6.63 6.02
CA ARG A 106 -5.61 -6.34 4.92
C ARG A 106 -4.64 -7.50 4.70
N GLY A 107 -4.52 -7.96 3.45
CA GLY A 107 -3.52 -8.94 3.03
C GLY A 107 -3.90 -10.40 3.31
N LYS A 108 -5.20 -10.72 3.30
CA LYS A 108 -5.67 -12.09 3.54
C LYS A 108 -5.34 -13.04 2.37
N GLY A 109 -5.40 -14.33 2.64
CA GLY A 109 -5.27 -15.38 1.64
C GLY A 109 -3.85 -15.92 1.53
N SER A 110 -3.44 -16.25 0.31
CA SER A 110 -2.15 -16.89 0.05
C SER A 110 -0.96 -15.99 0.44
N SER A 111 0.11 -16.60 0.94
CA SER A 111 1.38 -15.89 1.12
C SER A 111 1.92 -15.46 -0.24
N ARG A 112 2.12 -14.15 -0.41
CA ARG A 112 2.55 -13.55 -1.66
C ARG A 112 3.40 -12.33 -1.37
N GLU A 113 4.71 -12.48 -1.51
CA GLU A 113 5.67 -11.38 -1.30
C GLU A 113 5.55 -10.33 -2.41
N GLN A 114 5.09 -10.74 -3.59
CA GLN A 114 4.78 -9.86 -4.72
C GLN A 114 3.73 -8.79 -4.36
N SER A 115 2.82 -9.06 -3.42
CA SER A 115 1.78 -8.09 -3.03
C SER A 115 2.35 -6.82 -2.40
N PRO A 116 3.07 -6.90 -1.26
CA PRO A 116 3.75 -5.72 -0.73
C PRO A 116 4.86 -5.22 -1.65
N TYR A 117 5.54 -6.09 -2.42
CA TYR A 117 6.56 -5.61 -3.36
C TYR A 117 5.98 -4.74 -4.48
N ALA A 118 4.81 -5.07 -5.01
CA ALA A 118 4.09 -4.21 -5.95
C ALA A 118 3.75 -2.85 -5.34
N GLU A 119 3.27 -2.81 -4.09
CA GLU A 119 2.99 -1.56 -3.37
C GLU A 119 4.27 -0.71 -3.21
N LEU A 120 5.37 -1.33 -2.79
CA LEU A 120 6.67 -0.68 -2.66
C LEU A 120 7.13 -0.07 -4.00
N CYS A 121 7.09 -0.85 -5.08
CA CYS A 121 7.48 -0.40 -6.41
C CYS A 121 6.55 0.67 -7.00
N ALA A 122 5.35 0.86 -6.43
CA ALA A 122 4.45 1.95 -6.77
C ALA A 122 4.65 3.21 -5.91
N GLY A 123 5.57 3.17 -4.95
CA GLY A 123 5.89 4.29 -4.07
C GLY A 123 5.25 4.22 -2.67
N ILE A 124 4.47 3.18 -2.37
CA ILE A 124 3.87 3.01 -1.04
C ILE A 124 4.96 2.63 -0.04
N GLN A 125 5.11 3.45 1.00
CA GLN A 125 6.08 3.29 2.07
C GLN A 125 5.41 2.86 3.39
N CYS A 126 4.10 3.11 3.53
CA CYS A 126 3.33 2.73 4.70
C CYS A 126 1.95 2.17 4.33
N VAL A 127 1.54 1.11 5.02
CA VAL A 127 0.19 0.53 4.93
C VAL A 127 -0.51 0.72 6.26
N VAL A 128 -1.70 1.33 6.22
CA VAL A 128 -2.55 1.56 7.39
C VAL A 128 -3.85 0.79 7.24
N ALA A 129 -4.22 0.01 8.24
CA ALA A 129 -5.48 -0.73 8.22
C ALA A 129 -5.95 -1.03 9.64
N GLU A 130 -7.25 -1.23 9.84
CA GLU A 130 -7.79 -1.60 11.16
C GLU A 130 -7.19 -2.93 11.66
N ASN A 131 -6.94 -3.84 10.72
CA ASN A 131 -6.23 -5.09 10.99
C ASN A 131 -5.44 -5.53 9.76
N ILE A 132 -4.23 -6.05 9.99
CA ILE A 132 -3.32 -6.52 8.95
C ILE A 132 -2.96 -7.97 9.23
N GLU A 133 -3.14 -8.83 8.23
CA GLU A 133 -2.90 -10.26 8.32
C GLU A 133 -1.40 -10.54 8.54
N ARG A 134 -1.11 -11.49 9.44
CA ARG A 134 0.24 -11.69 10.01
C ARG A 134 1.32 -11.91 8.95
N ILE A 135 1.03 -12.74 7.94
CA ILE A 135 1.99 -13.10 6.89
C ILE A 135 2.28 -11.90 5.98
N TYR A 136 1.23 -11.18 5.56
CA TYR A 136 1.39 -9.97 4.76
C TYR A 136 2.18 -8.89 5.52
N ARG A 137 1.90 -8.71 6.82
CA ARG A 137 2.68 -7.80 7.68
C ARG A 137 4.17 -8.17 7.73
N GLN A 138 4.49 -9.47 7.85
CA GLN A 138 5.88 -9.93 7.85
C GLN A 138 6.57 -9.62 6.51
N ASN A 139 5.88 -9.84 5.39
CA ASN A 139 6.42 -9.52 4.07
C ASN A 139 6.65 -8.01 3.91
N CYS A 140 5.74 -7.16 4.38
CA CYS A 140 5.95 -5.71 4.44
C CYS A 140 7.23 -5.36 5.19
N GLN A 141 7.41 -5.93 6.39
CA GLN A 141 8.59 -5.69 7.21
C GLN A 141 9.88 -6.13 6.52
N ASN A 142 9.88 -7.29 5.87
CA ASN A 142 11.04 -7.81 5.13
C ASN A 142 11.45 -6.89 3.97
N LEU A 143 10.47 -6.30 3.29
CA LEU A 143 10.67 -5.37 2.18
C LEU A 143 10.94 -3.92 2.64
N GLY A 144 10.68 -3.61 3.91
CA GLY A 144 10.85 -2.27 4.47
C GLY A 144 9.63 -1.35 4.34
N ILE A 145 8.44 -1.88 4.07
CA ILE A 145 7.18 -1.15 4.13
C ILE A 145 6.71 -1.10 5.59
N LEU A 146 6.44 0.10 6.08
CA LEU A 146 5.90 0.31 7.41
C LEU A 146 4.44 -0.13 7.48
N THR A 147 4.02 -0.67 8.62
CA THR A 147 2.61 -1.02 8.83
C THR A 147 2.10 -0.40 10.12
N SER A 148 0.91 0.18 10.08
CA SER A 148 0.24 0.73 11.27
C SER A 148 -1.21 0.26 11.34
N THR A 149 -1.69 0.08 12.57
CA THR A 149 -3.13 -0.04 12.86
C THR A 149 -3.70 1.21 13.52
N ASP A 150 -2.85 2.21 13.76
CA ASP A 150 -3.25 3.52 14.27
C ASP A 150 -3.45 4.47 13.09
N PHE A 151 -4.68 4.97 12.95
CA PHE A 151 -5.06 5.93 11.91
C PHE A 151 -4.69 7.37 12.28
N GLY A 152 -4.36 7.65 13.56
CA GLY A 152 -3.91 8.97 13.99
C GLY A 152 -2.62 9.42 13.31
N ILE A 153 -1.83 8.48 12.76
CA ILE A 153 -0.64 8.82 11.99
C ILE A 153 -0.94 9.54 10.66
N LEU A 154 -2.17 9.40 10.12
CA LEU A 154 -2.53 9.99 8.83
C LEU A 154 -2.50 11.52 8.89
N ASP A 155 -2.97 12.11 9.99
CA ASP A 155 -2.93 13.56 10.20
C ASP A 155 -1.50 14.05 10.39
N ARG A 156 -0.68 13.28 11.13
CA ARG A 156 0.76 13.59 11.31
C ARG A 156 1.49 13.60 9.97
N ILE A 157 1.22 12.62 9.11
CA ILE A 157 1.80 12.54 7.76
C ILE A 157 1.34 13.72 6.89
N ARG A 158 0.05 14.07 6.90
CA ARG A 158 -0.49 15.24 6.18
C ARG A 158 0.15 16.55 6.65
N ASN A 159 0.44 16.67 7.94
CA ASN A 159 1.12 17.82 8.53
C ASN A 159 2.64 17.83 8.30
N GLY A 160 3.21 16.80 7.67
CA GLY A 160 4.64 16.68 7.40
C GLY A 160 5.50 16.40 8.64
N GLU A 161 4.90 15.83 9.68
CA GLU A 161 5.62 15.44 10.90
C GLU A 161 6.63 14.30 10.65
N GLU A 162 7.53 14.10 11.61
CA GLU A 162 8.53 13.01 11.65
C GLU A 162 8.11 11.85 12.57
#